data_AF-A0A087L401-F1
#
_entry.id   AF-A0A087L401-F1
#
_cell.length_a   1.000
_cell.length_b   1.000
_cell.length_c   1.000
_cell.angle_alpha   90.00
_cell.angle_beta   90.00
_cell.angle_gamma   90.00
#
_symmetry.space_group_name_H-M   'P 1'
#
loop_
_entity.id
_entity.type
_entity.pdbx_description
1 polymer ?
#
loop_
_entity_poly.entity_id
_entity_poly.type
_entity_poly.pdbx_seq_one_letter_code
_entity_poly.pdbx_strand_id
1 'polypeptide(L)'
;MNRFVKILLLPAIASTVLFSGFTHAMGDNSQSTPTCPKGQIYDSKTKTCMVEKSSMLSDSDRANYAYALAKSGRYQEALDVLNTLQDPNTAVALNYRGYATRKLGRTDEGISYYLKSVALDPHYPKVREYLGEAYMIKGRPDLAKQQLAVIKSLCGTGCEEYRDLATAIDHHPES
;
A
#
# COMPACT_ATOMS: atom_id res chain seq x y z
N MET A 1 19.41 81.15 10.32
CA MET A 1 18.68 80.63 9.14
C MET A 1 18.32 79.17 9.40
N ASN A 2 17.01 78.93 9.62
CA ASN A 2 16.18 77.72 9.47
C ASN A 2 16.87 76.33 9.43
N ARG A 3 16.44 75.30 10.18
CA ARG A 3 15.06 74.74 10.30
C ARG A 3 14.92 73.93 11.62
N PHE A 4 13.92 74.23 12.45
CA PHE A 4 12.68 73.46 12.67
C PHE A 4 12.81 71.96 13.02
N VAL A 5 12.67 71.68 14.34
CA VAL A 5 11.68 70.81 15.01
C VAL A 5 11.23 69.52 14.29
N LYS A 6 11.37 68.36 14.96
CA LYS A 6 10.24 67.47 15.29
C LYS A 6 10.61 66.34 16.27
N ILE A 7 9.90 66.36 17.39
CA ILE A 7 9.70 65.27 18.36
C ILE A 7 9.01 64.09 17.65
N LEU A 8 9.43 62.86 17.94
CA LEU A 8 8.59 61.67 17.76
C LEU A 8 9.02 60.56 18.74
N LEU A 9 8.25 60.46 19.82
CA LEU A 9 8.06 59.25 20.62
C LEU A 9 7.33 58.20 19.76
N LEU A 10 7.82 56.96 19.74
CA LEU A 10 7.03 55.79 19.36
C LEU A 10 7.35 54.63 20.33
N PRO A 11 6.33 53.97 20.92
CA PRO A 11 6.51 52.87 21.85
C PRO A 11 6.63 51.52 21.14
N ALA A 12 7.19 50.57 21.88
CA ALA A 12 7.44 49.18 21.51
C ALA A 12 6.20 48.45 20.96
N ILE A 13 6.37 47.75 19.83
CA ILE A 13 5.40 46.77 19.33
C ILE A 13 5.92 45.39 19.69
N ALA A 14 5.16 44.71 20.55
CA ALA A 14 5.41 43.37 21.05
C ALA A 14 5.44 42.34 19.91
N SER A 15 6.49 41.52 19.89
CA SER A 15 6.64 40.37 19.01
C SER A 15 5.61 39.30 19.35
N THR A 16 4.63 39.08 18.46
CA THR A 16 3.79 37.89 18.48
C THR A 16 4.34 36.90 17.45
N VAL A 17 5.10 35.92 17.93
CA VAL A 17 5.52 34.78 17.11
C VAL A 17 4.33 33.84 17.01
N LEU A 18 3.56 33.96 15.93
CA LEU A 18 2.62 32.92 15.54
C LEU A 18 3.44 31.74 14.99
N PHE A 19 3.66 30.74 15.83
CA PHE A 19 4.09 29.41 15.38
C PHE A 19 2.95 28.81 14.57
N SER A 20 2.98 29.03 13.27
CA SER A 20 2.25 28.21 12.31
C SER A 20 2.83 26.79 12.42
N GLY A 21 2.17 25.95 13.21
CA GLY A 21 2.43 24.53 13.23
C GLY A 21 2.16 23.99 11.82
N PHE A 22 3.22 23.70 11.07
CA PHE A 22 3.14 22.88 9.88
C PHE A 22 2.76 21.47 10.33
N THR A 23 1.47 21.17 10.30
CA THR A 23 0.98 19.79 10.33
C THR A 23 1.56 19.09 9.10
N HIS A 24 2.59 18.27 9.33
CA HIS A 24 3.07 17.34 8.32
C HIS A 24 2.01 16.26 8.17
N ALA A 25 1.09 16.46 7.22
CA ALA A 25 0.35 15.37 6.63
C ALA A 25 1.38 14.45 5.95
N MET A 26 1.77 13.38 6.64
CA MET A 26 2.49 12.25 6.05
C MET A 26 1.48 11.49 5.16
N GLY A 27 1.09 12.12 4.06
CA GLY A 27 0.55 11.42 2.92
C GLY A 27 1.74 10.71 2.27
N ASP A 28 1.74 9.38 2.36
CA ASP A 28 2.70 8.55 1.65
C ASP A 28 2.57 8.90 0.16
N ASN A 29 3.53 9.64 -0.38
CA ASN A 29 3.62 9.96 -1.79
C ASN A 29 4.12 8.71 -2.52
N SER A 30 3.34 7.63 -2.41
CA SER A 30 3.55 6.40 -3.15
C SER A 30 3.25 6.71 -4.60
N GLN A 31 4.26 7.18 -5.33
CA GLN A 31 4.24 7.18 -6.79
C GLN A 31 3.86 5.76 -7.23
N SER A 32 2.62 5.59 -7.69
CA SER A 32 2.13 4.31 -8.18
C SER A 32 3.05 3.85 -9.31
N THR A 33 3.65 2.67 -9.17
CA THR A 33 4.49 2.08 -10.22
C THR A 33 3.65 2.00 -11.52
N PRO A 34 4.07 2.64 -12.63
CA PRO A 34 3.29 2.62 -13.86
C PRO A 34 3.31 1.23 -14.51
N THR A 35 2.25 0.89 -15.24
CA THR A 35 2.21 -0.36 -16.01
C THR A 35 2.78 -0.16 -17.42
N CYS A 36 3.46 -1.16 -17.96
CA CYS A 36 4.05 -1.14 -19.31
C CYS A 36 3.20 -1.93 -20.32
N PRO A 37 3.43 -1.74 -21.64
CA PRO A 37 2.87 -2.63 -22.66
C PRO A 37 3.14 -4.11 -22.36
N LYS A 38 2.29 -5.00 -22.88
CA LYS A 38 2.40 -6.45 -22.65
C LYS A 38 3.79 -6.97 -23.02
N GLY A 39 4.38 -7.80 -22.14
CA GLY A 39 5.72 -8.36 -22.29
C GLY A 39 6.86 -7.42 -21.90
N GLN A 40 6.55 -6.29 -21.27
CA GLN A 40 7.53 -5.37 -20.69
C GLN A 40 7.33 -5.23 -19.17
N ILE A 41 8.43 -4.98 -18.45
CA ILE A 41 8.47 -4.73 -17.01
C ILE A 41 9.05 -3.33 -16.77
N TYR A 42 8.49 -2.62 -15.81
CA TYR A 42 9.00 -1.31 -15.40
C TYR A 42 10.28 -1.46 -14.56
N ASP A 43 11.34 -0.78 -14.97
CA ASP A 43 12.57 -0.63 -14.18
C ASP A 43 12.47 0.65 -13.33
N SER A 44 12.49 0.48 -12.00
CA SER A 44 12.39 1.60 -11.05
C SER A 44 13.62 2.51 -11.06
N LYS A 45 14.80 1.99 -11.45
CA LYS A 45 16.07 2.71 -11.46
C LYS A 45 16.19 3.60 -12.68
N THR A 46 15.91 3.05 -13.86
CA THR A 46 15.98 3.79 -15.13
C THR A 46 14.68 4.53 -15.45
N LYS A 47 13.58 4.19 -14.76
CA LYS A 47 12.22 4.70 -15.00
C LYS A 47 11.71 4.39 -16.41
N THR A 48 12.11 3.26 -16.98
CA THR A 48 11.74 2.84 -18.34
C THR A 48 11.09 1.46 -18.36
N CYS A 49 10.30 1.20 -19.40
CA CYS A 49 9.77 -0.13 -19.67
C CYS A 49 10.80 -0.95 -20.46
N MET A 50 11.16 -2.12 -19.94
CA MET A 50 12.17 -3.01 -20.51
C MET A 50 11.57 -4.37 -20.82
N VAL A 51 12.11 -5.07 -21.81
CA VAL A 51 11.69 -6.45 -22.12
C VAL A 51 12.03 -7.39 -20.94
N GLU A 52 11.11 -8.31 -20.63
CA GLU A 52 11.10 -9.16 -19.41
C GLU A 52 12.43 -9.87 -19.08
N LYS A 53 13.20 -10.21 -20.12
CA LYS A 53 14.47 -10.95 -20.03
C LYS A 53 15.65 -10.11 -19.54
N SER A 54 15.44 -8.86 -19.12
CA SER A 54 16.49 -8.07 -18.47
C SER A 54 16.82 -8.69 -17.11
N SER A 55 17.91 -9.47 -17.04
CA SER A 55 18.46 -10.09 -15.83
C SER A 55 18.94 -9.08 -14.78
N MET A 56 18.68 -7.79 -14.97
CA MET A 56 19.13 -6.69 -14.11
C MET A 56 18.08 -6.22 -13.10
N LEU A 57 16.81 -6.62 -13.27
CA LEU A 57 15.73 -6.24 -12.37
C LEU A 57 15.72 -7.10 -11.12
N SER A 58 15.62 -6.46 -9.95
CA SER A 58 15.52 -7.16 -8.67
C SER A 58 14.17 -7.84 -8.52
N ASP A 59 14.10 -8.87 -7.69
CA ASP A 59 12.84 -9.53 -7.34
C ASP A 59 11.85 -8.55 -6.69
N SER A 60 12.35 -7.58 -5.92
CA SER A 60 11.51 -6.52 -5.33
C SER A 60 10.87 -5.65 -6.42
N ASP A 61 11.64 -5.20 -7.42
CA ASP A 61 11.11 -4.41 -8.53
C ASP A 61 10.06 -5.20 -9.33
N ARG A 62 10.35 -6.47 -9.61
CA ARG A 62 9.42 -7.37 -10.30
C ARG A 62 8.14 -7.61 -9.50
N ALA A 63 8.24 -7.83 -8.19
CA ALA A 63 7.09 -8.01 -7.31
C ALA A 63 6.24 -6.74 -7.23
N ASN A 64 6.86 -5.57 -7.09
CA ASN A 64 6.16 -4.28 -7.07
C ASN A 64 5.45 -4.00 -8.41
N TYR A 65 6.12 -4.29 -9.53
CA TYR A 65 5.51 -4.18 -10.85
C TYR A 65 4.33 -5.15 -11.03
N ALA A 66 4.45 -6.39 -10.56
CA ALA A 66 3.36 -7.35 -10.56
C ALA A 66 2.16 -6.85 -9.74
N TYR A 67 2.40 -6.25 -8.57
CA TYR A 67 1.33 -5.64 -7.79
C TYR A 67 0.66 -4.48 -8.55
N ALA A 68 1.42 -3.62 -9.24
CA ALA A 68 0.86 -2.57 -10.09
C ALA A 68 0.01 -3.12 -11.23
N LEU A 69 0.48 -4.15 -11.93
CA LEU A 69 -0.30 -4.87 -12.94
C LEU A 69 -1.62 -5.38 -12.35
N ALA A 70 -1.58 -6.02 -11.18
CA ALA A 70 -2.77 -6.52 -10.50
C ALA A 70 -3.73 -5.38 -10.10
N LYS A 71 -3.23 -4.25 -9.58
CA LYS A 71 -4.06 -3.08 -9.27
C LYS A 71 -4.71 -2.46 -10.52
N SER A 72 -4.11 -2.64 -11.70
CA SER A 72 -4.70 -2.27 -13.00
C SER A 72 -5.57 -3.37 -13.64
N GLY A 73 -5.92 -4.44 -12.91
CA GLY A 73 -6.78 -5.52 -13.41
C GLY A 73 -6.08 -6.57 -14.29
N ARG A 74 -4.77 -6.44 -14.50
CA ARG A 74 -3.96 -7.36 -15.33
C ARG A 74 -3.43 -8.51 -14.49
N TYR A 75 -4.34 -9.29 -13.89
CA TYR A 75 -4.01 -10.28 -12.87
C TYR A 75 -3.17 -11.45 -13.39
N GLN A 76 -3.45 -11.95 -14.59
CA GLN A 76 -2.67 -13.06 -15.16
C GLN A 76 -1.23 -12.61 -15.44
N GLU A 77 -1.06 -11.41 -16.00
CA GLU A 77 0.29 -10.86 -16.27
C GLU A 77 1.05 -10.60 -14.97
N ALA A 78 0.37 -10.19 -13.89
CA ALA A 78 0.99 -10.10 -12.58
C ALA A 78 1.54 -11.46 -12.10
N LEU A 79 0.77 -12.54 -12.27
CA LEU A 79 1.23 -13.89 -11.92
C LEU A 79 2.40 -14.35 -12.79
N ASP A 80 2.37 -14.03 -14.08
CA ASP A 80 3.45 -14.35 -15.02
C ASP A 80 4.76 -13.67 -14.57
N VAL A 81 4.71 -12.38 -14.21
CA VAL A 81 5.87 -11.66 -13.64
C VAL A 81 6.33 -12.29 -12.32
N LEU A 82 5.41 -12.62 -11.40
CA LEU A 82 5.74 -13.24 -10.11
C LEU A 82 6.40 -14.62 -10.28
N ASN A 83 6.12 -15.34 -11.38
CA ASN A 83 6.78 -16.60 -11.71
C ASN A 83 8.24 -16.44 -12.20
N THR A 84 8.67 -15.21 -12.48
CA THR A 84 10.07 -14.91 -12.87
C THR A 84 10.99 -14.58 -11.69
N LEU A 85 10.46 -14.48 -10.47
CA LEU A 85 11.25 -14.17 -9.29
C LEU A 85 12.26 -15.29 -8.99
N GLN A 86 13.47 -14.91 -8.61
CA GLN A 86 14.48 -15.87 -8.15
C GLN A 86 14.15 -16.42 -6.76
N ASP A 87 13.65 -15.55 -5.86
CA ASP A 87 13.07 -15.91 -4.58
C ASP A 87 11.54 -15.64 -4.58
N PRO A 88 10.72 -16.63 -4.98
CA PRO A 88 9.28 -16.46 -5.10
C PRO A 88 8.53 -16.54 -3.76
N ASN A 89 9.20 -16.90 -2.66
CA ASN A 89 8.57 -17.24 -1.38
C ASN A 89 8.82 -16.20 -0.28
N THR A 90 8.89 -14.92 -0.66
CA THR A 90 8.88 -13.82 0.31
C THR A 90 7.45 -13.47 0.74
N ALA A 91 7.28 -12.88 1.93
CA ALA A 91 5.96 -12.45 2.41
C ALA A 91 5.27 -11.51 1.41
N VAL A 92 6.02 -10.57 0.82
CA VAL A 92 5.52 -9.62 -0.19
C VAL A 92 5.09 -10.33 -1.47
N ALA A 93 5.93 -11.21 -2.04
CA ALA A 93 5.60 -11.93 -3.26
C ALA A 93 4.37 -12.84 -3.08
N LEU A 94 4.28 -13.55 -1.95
CA LEU A 94 3.14 -14.39 -1.62
C LEU A 94 1.86 -13.57 -1.42
N ASN A 95 1.94 -12.40 -0.78
CA ASN A 95 0.82 -11.47 -0.68
C ASN A 95 0.31 -11.05 -2.07
N TYR A 96 1.21 -10.65 -2.98
CA TYR A 96 0.82 -10.23 -4.33
C TYR A 96 0.29 -11.39 -5.20
N ARG A 97 0.84 -12.60 -5.05
CA ARG A 97 0.27 -13.83 -5.65
C ARG A 97 -1.14 -14.07 -5.14
N GLY A 98 -1.35 -13.96 -3.83
CA GLY A 98 -2.67 -14.11 -3.22
C GLY A 98 -3.66 -13.08 -3.77
N TYR A 99 -3.24 -11.82 -3.89
CA TYR A 99 -4.05 -10.73 -4.45
C TYR A 99 -4.49 -11.00 -5.89
N ALA A 100 -3.55 -11.27 -6.80
CA ALA A 100 -3.87 -11.54 -8.19
C ALA A 100 -4.74 -12.80 -8.34
N THR A 101 -4.44 -13.86 -7.58
CA THR A 101 -5.17 -15.14 -7.63
C THR A 101 -6.61 -15.00 -7.14
N ARG A 102 -6.83 -14.31 -6.00
CA ARG A 102 -8.18 -14.02 -5.48
C ARG A 102 -9.00 -13.20 -6.48
N LYS A 103 -8.40 -12.18 -7.10
CA LYS A 103 -9.09 -11.33 -8.07
C LYS A 103 -9.44 -12.05 -9.37
N LEU A 104 -8.77 -13.15 -9.70
CA LEU A 104 -9.16 -14.09 -10.76
C LEU A 104 -10.29 -15.05 -10.35
N GLY A 105 -10.86 -14.93 -9.16
CA GLY A 105 -11.91 -15.81 -8.64
C GLY A 105 -11.38 -17.11 -8.01
N ARG A 106 -10.06 -17.34 -7.99
CA ARG A 106 -9.41 -18.49 -7.35
C ARG A 106 -9.22 -18.23 -5.85
N THR A 107 -10.30 -17.91 -5.14
CA THR A 107 -10.25 -17.36 -3.77
C THR A 107 -9.55 -18.29 -2.77
N ASP A 108 -9.81 -19.60 -2.80
CA ASP A 108 -9.21 -20.55 -1.84
C ASP A 108 -7.68 -20.68 -2.01
N GLU A 109 -7.20 -20.59 -3.24
CA GLU A 109 -5.76 -20.54 -3.52
C GLU A 109 -5.16 -19.20 -3.09
N GLY A 110 -5.87 -18.09 -3.32
CA GLY A 110 -5.48 -16.78 -2.81
C GLY A 110 -5.28 -16.78 -1.29
N ILE A 111 -6.24 -17.36 -0.55
CA ILE A 111 -6.15 -17.57 0.91
C ILE A 111 -4.91 -18.38 1.28
N SER A 112 -4.61 -19.45 0.53
CA SER A 112 -3.42 -20.28 0.79
C SER A 112 -2.12 -19.49 0.67
N TYR A 113 -2.00 -18.58 -0.31
CA TYR A 113 -0.83 -17.71 -0.42
C TYR A 113 -0.77 -16.67 0.70
N TYR A 114 -1.89 -16.06 1.07
CA TYR A 114 -1.95 -15.11 2.18
C TYR A 114 -1.53 -15.74 3.50
N LEU A 115 -2.01 -16.96 3.80
CA LEU A 115 -1.63 -17.69 5.01
C LEU A 115 -0.12 -17.97 5.06
N LYS A 116 0.50 -18.34 3.93
CA LYS A 116 1.96 -18.48 3.84
C LYS A 116 2.69 -17.16 4.07
N SER A 117 2.17 -16.06 3.52
CA SER A 117 2.73 -14.73 3.75
C SER A 117 2.63 -14.30 5.23
N VAL A 118 1.50 -14.54 5.89
CA VAL A 118 1.31 -14.26 7.33
C VAL A 118 2.24 -15.11 8.19
N ALA A 119 2.50 -16.36 7.80
CA ALA A 119 3.43 -17.23 8.52
C ALA A 119 4.88 -16.73 8.44
N LEU A 120 5.26 -16.10 7.33
CA LEU A 120 6.59 -15.51 7.14
C LEU A 120 6.72 -14.14 7.80
N ASP A 121 5.68 -13.30 7.74
CA ASP A 121 5.62 -12.02 8.42
C ASP A 121 4.26 -11.82 9.13
N PRO A 122 4.19 -12.14 10.44
CA PRO A 122 2.99 -11.93 11.23
C PRO A 122 2.62 -10.45 11.42
N HIS A 123 3.55 -9.51 11.19
CA HIS A 123 3.37 -8.07 11.43
C HIS A 123 3.06 -7.30 10.14
N TYR A 124 2.60 -7.97 9.08
CA TYR A 124 2.27 -7.35 7.80
C TYR A 124 0.75 -7.05 7.71
N PRO A 125 0.28 -5.79 7.91
CA PRO A 125 -1.15 -5.51 7.96
C PRO A 125 -1.85 -5.73 6.62
N LYS A 126 -1.16 -5.43 5.51
CA LYS A 126 -1.71 -5.50 4.15
C LYS A 126 -2.14 -6.90 3.73
N VAL A 127 -1.35 -7.92 4.07
CA VAL A 127 -1.77 -9.31 3.79
C VAL A 127 -2.97 -9.71 4.65
N ARG A 128 -3.07 -9.20 5.88
CA ARG A 128 -4.19 -9.49 6.79
C ARG A 128 -5.49 -8.85 6.30
N GLU A 129 -5.42 -7.63 5.77
CA GLU A 129 -6.54 -6.96 5.10
C GLU A 129 -7.05 -7.85 3.95
N TYR A 130 -6.16 -8.22 3.02
CA TYR A 130 -6.56 -9.02 1.86
C TYR A 130 -7.03 -10.44 2.21
N LEU A 131 -6.46 -11.05 3.26
CA LEU A 131 -6.95 -12.32 3.80
C LEU A 131 -8.36 -12.15 4.40
N GLY A 132 -8.60 -11.06 5.13
CA GLY A 132 -9.91 -10.73 5.67
C GLY A 132 -10.95 -10.54 4.55
N GLU A 133 -10.63 -9.78 3.51
CA GLU A 133 -11.50 -9.63 2.34
C GLU A 133 -11.78 -10.97 1.65
N ALA A 134 -10.78 -11.85 1.56
CA ALA A 134 -10.95 -13.19 1.00
C ALA A 134 -11.92 -14.03 1.82
N TYR A 135 -11.86 -13.92 3.15
CA TYR A 135 -12.84 -14.58 4.03
C TYR A 135 -14.24 -14.01 3.88
N MET A 136 -14.41 -12.71 3.65
CA MET A 136 -15.71 -12.13 3.32
C MET A 136 -16.30 -12.75 2.05
N ILE A 137 -15.50 -12.89 0.99
CA ILE A 137 -15.94 -13.58 -0.25
C ILE A 137 -16.40 -15.02 0.02
N LYS A 138 -15.82 -15.69 1.03
CA LYS A 138 -16.17 -17.06 1.42
C LYS A 138 -17.33 -17.14 2.42
N GLY A 139 -17.98 -16.02 2.77
CA GLY A 139 -19.04 -15.99 3.79
C GLY A 139 -18.51 -16.31 5.19
N ARG A 140 -17.27 -15.91 5.50
CA ARG A 140 -16.59 -16.17 6.77
C ARG A 140 -16.24 -14.87 7.52
N PRO A 141 -17.25 -14.07 7.92
CA PRO A 141 -17.03 -12.81 8.64
C PRO A 141 -16.36 -13.02 10.00
N ASP A 142 -16.50 -14.20 10.61
CA ASP A 142 -15.80 -14.59 11.83
C ASP A 142 -14.28 -14.51 11.67
N LEU A 143 -13.76 -15.06 10.56
CA LEU A 143 -12.32 -15.06 10.29
C LEU A 143 -11.83 -13.69 9.83
N ALA A 144 -12.65 -12.92 9.12
CA ALA A 144 -12.33 -11.54 8.75
C ALA A 144 -12.21 -10.63 9.98
N LYS A 145 -13.15 -10.73 10.93
CA LYS A 145 -13.12 -10.00 12.21
C LYS A 145 -11.87 -10.35 13.04
N GLN A 146 -11.39 -11.60 12.99
CA GLN A 146 -10.10 -11.97 13.60
C GLN A 146 -8.92 -11.23 12.95
N GLN A 147 -8.86 -11.15 11.61
CA GLN A 147 -7.80 -10.39 10.94
C GLN A 147 -7.87 -8.90 11.28
N LEU A 148 -9.06 -8.32 11.29
CA LEU A 148 -9.28 -6.91 11.66
C LEU A 148 -8.77 -6.61 13.08
N ALA A 149 -9.03 -7.50 14.04
CA ALA A 149 -8.52 -7.38 15.40
C ALA A 149 -6.98 -7.36 15.45
N VAL A 150 -6.32 -8.21 14.65
CA VAL A 150 -4.86 -8.19 14.57
C VAL A 150 -4.35 -6.92 13.91
N ILE A 151 -4.94 -6.48 12.80
CA ILE A 151 -4.57 -5.21 12.14
C ILE A 151 -4.67 -4.04 13.13
N LYS A 152 -5.76 -3.99 13.93
CA LYS A 152 -5.93 -2.99 14.98
C LYS A 152 -4.79 -3.00 15.99
N SER A 153 -4.29 -4.18 16.37
CA SER A 153 -3.17 -4.28 17.31
C SER A 153 -1.83 -3.85 16.70
N LEU A 154 -1.68 -3.97 15.38
CA LEU A 154 -0.45 -3.62 14.66
C LEU A 154 -0.36 -2.11 14.36
N CYS A 155 -1.45 -1.49 13.89
CA CYS A 155 -1.44 -0.09 13.43
C CYS A 155 -2.60 0.78 13.93
N GLY A 156 -3.43 0.27 14.86
CA GLY A 156 -4.60 1.00 15.34
C GLY A 156 -5.75 1.02 14.33
N THR A 157 -6.74 1.87 14.57
CA THR A 157 -7.93 2.00 13.69
C THR A 157 -7.78 3.06 12.61
N GLY A 158 -6.66 3.78 12.58
CA GLY A 158 -6.40 4.87 11.63
C GLY A 158 -5.71 4.45 10.34
N CYS A 159 -5.03 3.29 10.32
CA CYS A 159 -4.37 2.78 9.12
C CYS A 159 -5.37 2.40 8.02
N GLU A 160 -4.91 2.46 6.77
CA GLU A 160 -5.68 2.11 5.57
C GLU A 160 -6.25 0.69 5.69
N GLU A 161 -5.40 -0.28 6.05
CA GLU A 161 -5.75 -1.69 6.14
C GLU A 161 -6.89 -1.97 7.13
N TYR A 162 -6.95 -1.24 8.25
CA TYR A 162 -8.05 -1.39 9.21
C TYR A 162 -9.34 -0.84 8.62
N ARG A 163 -9.29 0.36 8.03
CA ARG A 163 -10.48 1.03 7.49
C ARG A 163 -11.07 0.24 6.34
N ASP A 164 -10.22 -0.24 5.43
CA ASP A 164 -10.66 -0.99 4.25
C ASP A 164 -11.31 -2.31 4.64
N LEU A 165 -10.69 -3.09 5.53
CA LEU A 165 -11.30 -4.34 5.99
C LEU A 165 -12.55 -4.12 6.85
N ALA A 166 -12.60 -3.08 7.69
CA ALA A 166 -13.80 -2.74 8.45
C ALA A 166 -14.97 -2.41 7.52
N THR A 167 -14.73 -1.57 6.50
CA THR A 167 -15.71 -1.26 5.46
C THR A 167 -16.16 -2.50 4.69
N ALA A 168 -15.24 -3.41 4.35
CA ALA A 168 -15.59 -4.67 3.68
C ALA A 168 -16.46 -5.58 4.56
N ILE A 169 -16.26 -5.57 5.88
CA ILE A 169 -17.09 -6.33 6.83
C ILE A 169 -18.47 -5.69 6.95
N ASP A 170 -18.56 -4.38 7.15
CA ASP A 170 -19.82 -3.66 7.41
C ASP A 170 -20.79 -3.66 6.21
N HIS A 171 -20.27 -3.80 4.99
CA HIS A 171 -21.08 -3.85 3.77
C HIS A 171 -21.46 -5.26 3.30
N HIS A 172 -21.17 -6.30 4.11
CA HIS A 172 -21.55 -7.65 3.76
C HIS A 172 -22.98 -7.96 4.20
N PRO A 173 -23.86 -8.55 3.36
CA PRO A 173 -25.27 -8.75 3.68
C PRO A 173 -25.57 -9.59 4.95
N GLU A 174 -24.57 -10.26 5.49
CA GLU A 174 -24.65 -11.15 6.66
C GLU A 174 -23.84 -10.65 7.87
N SER A 175 -23.36 -9.40 7.86
CA SER A 175 -22.46 -8.82 8.88
C SER A 175 -23.13 -8.40 10.19
#